data_AF-A0A961SHD3-F1
#
_entry.id   AF-A0A961SHD3-F1
#
_cell.length_a   1.000
_cell.length_b   1.000
_cell.length_c   1.000
_cell.angle_alpha   90.00
_cell.angle_beta   90.00
_cell.angle_gamma   90.00
#
_symmetry.space_group_name_H-M   'P 1'
#
loop_
_entity.id
_entity.type
_entity.pdbx_description
1 polymer ?
#
loop_
_entity_poly.entity_id
_entity_poly.type
_entity_poly.pdbx_seq_one_letter_code
_entity_poly.pdbx_strand_id
1 'polypeptide(L)'
;VGGHHVTMDIARGFSCRLEDAERLKVMQGAALITPADERDVIQVPAIGEDDYGHATQVPRSLLNRIIAARVEETLEMLRDRINKSGYSSVVGKRVVLTGGAAQLTGLPEMARRILGRNVRIGRPLGVSGLPTAAKGPAFAAAAGLMIYPQVAHLESHGAGEVGFAAMAGAGGRLSRMGQWLKESF
;
A
#
# COMPACT_ATOMS: atom_id res chain seq x y z
N VAL A 1 0.51 -12.00 0.41
CA VAL A 1 1.18 -11.28 1.52
C VAL A 1 0.42 -9.99 1.80
N GLY A 2 0.21 -9.63 3.08
CA GLY A 2 -0.56 -8.45 3.48
C GLY A 2 -0.71 -8.36 5.00
N GLY A 3 -1.61 -7.50 5.48
CA GLY A 3 -1.78 -7.24 6.93
C GLY A 3 -2.12 -8.46 7.78
N HIS A 4 -2.78 -9.48 7.22
CA HIS A 4 -3.04 -10.75 7.91
C HIS A 4 -1.76 -11.56 8.18
N HIS A 5 -0.73 -11.46 7.30
CA HIS A 5 0.53 -12.16 7.54
C HIS A 5 1.28 -11.59 8.73
N VAL A 6 1.18 -10.27 8.95
CA VAL A 6 1.70 -9.62 10.16
C VAL A 6 1.02 -10.20 11.41
N THR A 7 -0.31 -10.34 11.38
CA THR A 7 -1.07 -10.95 12.49
C THR A 7 -0.66 -12.39 12.76
N MET A 8 -0.50 -13.19 11.70
CA MET A 8 -0.05 -14.59 11.81
C MET A 8 1.34 -14.69 12.44
N ASP A 9 2.27 -13.80 12.09
CA ASP A 9 3.61 -13.80 12.65
C ASP A 9 3.63 -13.36 14.12
N ILE A 10 2.80 -12.39 14.49
CA ILE A 10 2.62 -11.98 15.89
C ILE A 10 2.06 -13.16 16.70
N ALA A 11 1.01 -13.80 16.20
CA ALA A 11 0.38 -14.95 16.88
C ALA A 11 1.37 -16.09 17.09
N ARG A 12 2.20 -16.39 16.08
CA ARG A 12 3.27 -17.39 16.18
C ARG A 12 4.39 -16.96 17.13
N GLY A 13 4.84 -15.70 17.03
CA GLY A 13 5.95 -15.18 17.82
C GLY A 13 5.64 -15.08 19.31
N PHE A 14 4.37 -14.83 19.66
CA PHE A 14 3.93 -14.74 21.05
C PHE A 14 3.13 -15.93 21.55
N SER A 15 2.85 -16.92 20.68
CA SER A 15 1.97 -18.05 21.01
C SER A 15 0.65 -17.55 21.63
N CYS A 16 -0.05 -16.67 20.90
CA CYS A 16 -1.36 -16.14 21.28
C CYS A 16 -2.42 -16.39 20.19
N ARG A 17 -3.70 -16.19 20.52
CA ARG A 17 -4.81 -16.33 19.54
C ARG A 17 -4.70 -15.25 18.46
N LEU A 18 -5.24 -15.52 17.27
CA LEU A 18 -5.23 -14.56 16.16
C LEU A 18 -5.94 -13.24 16.49
N GLU A 19 -7.01 -13.31 17.30
CA GLU A 19 -7.75 -12.13 17.74
C GLU A 19 -6.91 -11.26 18.67
N ASP A 20 -6.19 -11.87 19.61
CA ASP A 20 -5.27 -11.19 20.51
C ASP A 20 -4.10 -10.58 19.74
N ALA A 21 -3.54 -11.31 18.78
CA ALA A 21 -2.49 -10.80 17.90
C ALA A 21 -2.95 -9.61 17.04
N GLU A 22 -4.17 -9.65 16.49
CA GLU A 22 -4.74 -8.54 15.74
C GLU A 22 -4.91 -7.32 16.64
N ARG A 23 -5.42 -7.52 17.85
CA ARG A 23 -5.58 -6.46 18.84
C ARG A 23 -4.24 -5.83 19.22
N LEU A 24 -3.21 -6.63 19.49
CA LEU A 24 -1.85 -6.14 19.76
C LEU A 24 -1.31 -5.32 18.59
N LYS A 25 -1.46 -5.81 17.36
CA LYS A 25 -1.04 -5.12 16.14
C LYS A 25 -1.73 -3.75 16.00
N VAL A 26 -3.04 -3.70 16.19
CA VAL A 26 -3.84 -2.47 16.03
C VAL A 26 -3.57 -1.46 17.14
N MET A 27 -3.48 -1.92 18.40
CA MET A 27 -3.40 -1.03 19.55
C MET A 27 -1.98 -0.55 19.85
N GLN A 28 -0.97 -1.39 19.60
CA GLN A 28 0.39 -1.18 20.07
C GLN A 28 1.46 -1.38 18.99
N GLY A 29 1.10 -1.90 17.82
CA GLY A 29 2.06 -2.21 16.76
C GLY A 29 2.64 -0.97 16.06
N ALA A 30 3.94 -1.03 15.79
CA ALA A 30 4.63 -0.09 14.92
C ALA A 30 5.61 -0.83 13.99
N ALA A 31 5.77 -0.30 12.78
CA ALA A 31 6.76 -0.77 11.80
C ALA A 31 8.16 -0.23 12.09
N LEU A 32 8.29 0.86 12.84
CA LEU A 32 9.59 1.40 13.26
C LEU A 32 9.83 1.12 14.74
N ILE A 33 11.01 0.61 15.05
CA ILE A 33 11.45 0.36 16.43
C ILE A 33 12.20 1.60 16.93
N THR A 34 11.90 2.02 18.15
CA THR A 34 12.56 3.10 18.86
C THR A 34 13.18 2.59 20.17
N PRO A 35 14.20 3.26 20.72
CA PRO A 35 14.76 2.87 22.03
C PRO A 35 13.76 2.93 23.18
N ALA A 36 12.68 3.73 23.06
CA ALA A 36 11.62 3.79 24.06
C ALA A 36 10.83 2.47 24.13
N ASP A 37 10.71 1.74 23.02
CA ASP A 37 9.95 0.49 22.94
C ASP A 37 10.56 -0.64 23.81
N GLU A 38 11.82 -0.53 24.22
CA GLU A 38 12.44 -1.50 25.13
C GLU A 38 12.00 -1.31 26.58
N ARG A 39 11.54 -0.10 26.93
CA ARG A 39 11.06 0.23 28.28
C ARG A 39 9.56 0.03 28.42
N ASP A 40 8.83 0.16 27.32
CA ASP A 40 7.40 -0.08 27.26
C ASP A 40 7.12 -1.57 27.33
N VAL A 41 6.23 -1.99 28.24
CA VAL A 41 5.82 -3.38 28.41
C VAL A 41 4.40 -3.57 27.90
N ILE A 42 4.18 -4.64 27.15
CA ILE A 42 2.86 -5.06 26.66
C ILE A 42 2.46 -6.37 27.34
N GLN A 43 1.15 -6.58 27.46
CA GLN A 43 0.60 -7.82 27.99
C GLN A 43 0.10 -8.70 26.85
N VAL A 44 0.62 -9.92 26.80
CA VAL A 44 0.22 -10.94 25.83
C VAL A 44 -0.65 -11.98 26.55
N PRO A 45 -1.91 -12.17 26.13
CA PRO A 45 -2.76 -13.25 26.63
C PRO A 45 -2.15 -14.63 26.33
N ALA A 46 -2.19 -15.53 27.30
CA ALA A 46 -1.74 -16.91 27.10
C ALA A 46 -2.74 -17.70 26.24
N ILE A 47 -2.25 -18.73 25.54
CA ILE A 47 -3.13 -19.74 24.90
C ILE A 47 -3.63 -20.71 25.98
N GLY A 48 -4.95 -20.77 26.18
CA GLY A 48 -5.60 -21.72 27.10
C GLY A 48 -7.10 -21.41 27.29
N GLU A 49 -7.87 -22.39 27.79
CA GLU A 49 -9.31 -22.26 28.08
C GLU A 49 -9.59 -21.49 29.38
N ASP A 50 -8.61 -21.41 30.28
CA ASP A 50 -8.72 -20.59 31.48
C ASP A 50 -8.29 -19.15 31.16
N ASP A 51 -9.26 -18.25 31.00
CA ASP A 51 -9.07 -16.78 30.93
C ASP A 51 -8.38 -16.20 32.20
N TYR A 52 -7.98 -17.05 33.15
CA TYR A 52 -7.16 -16.77 34.33
C TYR A 52 -5.65 -17.04 34.12
N GLY A 53 -5.23 -17.47 32.93
CA GLY A 53 -3.83 -17.59 32.56
C GLY A 53 -3.11 -16.24 32.68
N HIS A 54 -2.04 -16.19 33.47
CA HIS A 54 -1.29 -14.94 33.70
C HIS A 54 -0.79 -14.39 32.36
N ALA A 55 -1.22 -13.18 32.00
CA ALA A 55 -0.73 -12.50 30.81
C ALA A 55 0.79 -12.34 30.90
N THR A 56 1.49 -12.76 29.84
CA THR A 56 2.94 -12.66 29.79
C THR A 56 3.32 -11.23 29.47
N GLN A 57 4.16 -10.64 30.32
CA GLN A 57 4.68 -9.29 30.11
C GLN A 57 5.93 -9.34 29.26
N VAL A 58 5.90 -8.64 28.12
CA VAL A 58 7.03 -8.60 27.19
C VAL A 58 7.32 -7.16 26.76
N PRO A 59 8.57 -6.79 26.46
CA PRO A 59 8.88 -5.49 25.90
C PRO A 59 8.16 -5.28 24.56
N ARG A 60 7.63 -4.07 24.34
CA ARG A 60 6.97 -3.67 23.09
C ARG A 60 7.91 -3.79 21.89
N SER A 61 9.21 -3.62 22.11
CA SER A 61 10.24 -3.80 21.08
C SER A 61 10.19 -5.18 20.43
N LEU A 62 9.77 -6.24 21.15
CA LEU A 62 9.62 -7.58 20.57
C LEU A 62 8.45 -7.63 19.57
N LEU A 63 7.31 -7.02 19.89
CA LEU A 63 6.17 -6.89 18.97
C LEU A 63 6.58 -6.12 17.72
N ASN A 64 7.23 -4.97 17.91
CA ASN A 64 7.66 -4.13 16.79
C ASN A 64 8.73 -4.82 15.92
N ARG A 65 9.60 -5.67 16.47
CA ARG A 65 10.55 -6.49 15.69
C ARG A 65 9.85 -7.48 14.76
N ILE A 66 8.84 -8.20 15.26
CA ILE A 66 8.05 -9.14 14.44
C ILE A 66 7.33 -8.39 13.31
N ILE A 67 6.69 -7.26 13.65
CA ILE A 67 5.98 -6.43 12.69
C ILE A 67 6.94 -5.87 11.63
N ALA A 68 8.05 -5.27 12.04
CA ALA A 68 9.05 -4.69 11.16
C ALA A 68 9.54 -5.74 10.15
N ALA A 69 9.97 -6.92 10.61
CA ALA A 69 10.47 -7.97 9.72
C ALA A 69 9.48 -8.34 8.60
N ARG A 70 8.20 -8.56 8.92
CA ARG A 70 7.18 -8.89 7.90
C ARG A 70 6.88 -7.72 6.97
N VAL A 71 6.84 -6.50 7.51
CA VAL A 71 6.57 -5.31 6.72
C VAL A 71 7.73 -5.01 5.76
N GLU A 72 8.97 -5.14 6.22
CA GLU A 72 10.18 -5.01 5.39
C GLU A 72 10.13 -6.02 4.24
N GLU A 73 9.92 -7.31 4.53
CA GLU A 73 9.80 -8.35 3.51
C GLU A 73 8.70 -8.02 2.48
N THR A 74 7.54 -7.54 2.94
CA THR A 74 6.42 -7.15 2.05
C THR A 74 6.81 -5.99 1.14
N LEU A 75 7.52 -4.99 1.66
CA LEU A 75 7.96 -3.82 0.90
C LEU A 75 9.10 -4.15 -0.06
N GLU A 76 9.98 -5.08 0.28
CA GLU A 76 11.02 -5.60 -0.61
C GLU A 76 10.43 -6.39 -1.77
N MET A 77 9.45 -7.27 -1.51
CA MET A 77 8.70 -7.95 -2.56
C MET A 77 8.01 -6.94 -3.50
N LEU A 78 7.45 -5.87 -2.95
CA LEU A 78 6.84 -4.79 -3.74
C LEU A 78 7.89 -4.07 -4.61
N ARG A 79 9.03 -3.68 -4.03
CA ARG A 79 10.15 -3.04 -4.74
C ARG A 79 10.61 -3.90 -5.92
N ASP A 80 10.82 -5.18 -5.67
CA ASP A 80 11.32 -6.11 -6.69
C ASP A 80 10.30 -6.31 -7.81
N ARG A 81 8.99 -6.33 -7.48
CA ARG A 81 7.92 -6.39 -8.48
C ARG A 81 7.82 -5.12 -9.31
N ILE A 82 8.02 -3.94 -8.72
CA ILE A 82 8.08 -2.68 -9.45
C ILE A 82 9.26 -2.70 -10.44
N ASN A 83 10.44 -3.13 -10.00
CA ASN A 83 11.62 -3.21 -10.85
C ASN A 83 11.45 -4.20 -12.00
N LYS A 84 10.85 -5.36 -11.74
CA LYS A 84 10.56 -6.38 -12.76
C LYS A 84 9.45 -5.99 -13.74
N SER A 85 8.61 -5.01 -13.41
CA SER A 85 7.49 -4.61 -14.27
C SER A 85 7.91 -3.83 -15.52
N GLY A 86 9.16 -3.34 -15.60
CA GLY A 86 9.63 -2.46 -16.68
C GLY A 86 9.14 -1.02 -16.54
N TYR A 87 8.20 -0.74 -15.63
CA TYR A 87 7.67 0.60 -15.38
C TYR A 87 8.41 1.36 -14.29
N SER A 88 9.55 0.89 -13.77
CA SER A 88 10.23 1.56 -12.65
C SER A 88 10.57 3.04 -12.93
N SER A 89 10.87 3.37 -14.19
CA SER A 89 11.10 4.75 -14.66
C SER A 89 9.82 5.58 -14.83
N VAL A 90 8.67 4.92 -15.02
CA VAL A 90 7.35 5.53 -15.28
C VAL A 90 6.52 5.67 -14.00
N VAL A 91 6.59 4.68 -13.10
CA VAL A 91 6.04 4.75 -11.74
C VAL A 91 6.65 6.00 -11.14
N GLY A 92 5.83 7.02 -10.89
CA GLY A 92 6.31 8.35 -10.54
C GLY A 92 7.15 8.37 -9.25
N LYS A 93 7.61 9.57 -8.88
CA LYS A 93 8.33 9.81 -7.61
C LYS A 93 7.46 9.59 -6.36
N ARG A 94 6.19 9.16 -6.51
CA ARG A 94 5.19 9.08 -5.44
C ARG A 94 4.51 7.72 -5.41
N VAL A 95 4.36 7.16 -4.21
CA VAL A 95 3.62 5.93 -3.91
C VAL A 95 2.50 6.27 -2.95
N VAL A 96 1.32 5.70 -3.17
CA VAL A 96 0.17 5.87 -2.29
C VAL A 96 -0.15 4.51 -1.68
N LEU A 97 -0.02 4.40 -0.35
CA LEU A 97 -0.44 3.21 0.38
C LEU A 97 -1.89 3.37 0.82
N THR A 98 -2.69 2.33 0.68
CA THR A 98 -4.08 2.33 1.13
C THR A 98 -4.49 0.94 1.65
N GLY A 99 -5.72 0.79 2.12
CA GLY A 99 -6.19 -0.40 2.82
C GLY A 99 -5.98 -0.31 4.34
N GLY A 100 -6.55 -1.28 5.07
CA GLY A 100 -6.55 -1.25 6.54
C GLY A 100 -5.15 -1.32 7.14
N ALA A 101 -4.29 -2.18 6.57
CA ALA A 101 -2.90 -2.35 7.01
C ALA A 101 -2.03 -1.11 6.79
N ALA A 102 -2.45 -0.20 5.89
CA ALA A 102 -1.72 1.04 5.64
C ALA A 102 -1.72 2.00 6.84
N GLN A 103 -2.58 1.74 7.83
CA GLN A 103 -2.70 2.53 9.07
C GLN A 103 -1.66 2.15 10.12
N LEU A 104 -0.84 1.13 9.87
CA LEU A 104 0.21 0.73 10.79
C LEU A 104 1.19 1.89 11.03
N THR A 105 1.43 2.21 12.30
CA THR A 105 2.33 3.29 12.71
C THR A 105 3.73 3.09 12.15
N GLY A 106 4.33 4.12 11.54
CA GLY A 106 5.69 4.04 10.98
C GLY A 106 5.79 3.37 9.60
N LEU A 107 4.70 2.82 9.06
CA LEU A 107 4.72 2.17 7.75
C LEU A 107 5.09 3.12 6.60
N PRO A 108 4.55 4.35 6.48
CA PRO A 108 4.96 5.28 5.44
C PRO A 108 6.46 5.58 5.46
N GLU A 109 7.04 5.74 6.65
CA GLU A 109 8.45 6.02 6.87
C GLU A 109 9.32 4.85 6.41
N MET A 110 8.97 3.63 6.82
CA MET A 110 9.66 2.41 6.39
C MET A 110 9.55 2.21 4.87
N ALA A 111 8.35 2.41 4.30
CA ALA A 111 8.14 2.33 2.86
C ALA A 111 8.96 3.38 2.09
N ARG A 112 9.10 4.61 2.61
CA ARG A 112 9.99 5.63 2.01
C ARG A 112 11.43 5.15 1.94
N ARG A 113 11.93 4.53 3.02
CA ARG A 113 13.31 4.01 3.10
C ARG A 113 13.55 2.87 2.10
N ILE A 114 12.63 1.90 2.02
CA ILE A 114 12.81 0.71 1.17
C ILE A 114 12.54 0.99 -0.31
N LEU A 115 11.51 1.79 -0.62
CA LEU A 115 11.11 2.06 -2.00
C LEU A 115 11.91 3.19 -2.64
N GLY A 116 12.59 4.04 -1.86
CA GLY A 116 13.32 5.21 -2.35
C GLY A 116 12.41 6.26 -3.02
N ARG A 117 11.13 6.32 -2.63
CA ARG A 117 10.08 7.13 -3.26
C ARG A 117 9.27 7.88 -2.20
N ASN A 118 8.62 8.97 -2.56
CA ASN A 118 7.73 9.69 -1.64
C ASN A 118 6.47 8.87 -1.37
N VAL A 119 6.28 8.41 -0.14
CA VAL A 119 5.11 7.61 0.24
C VAL A 119 4.14 8.45 1.06
N ARG A 120 2.83 8.33 0.74
CA ARG A 120 1.73 8.87 1.55
C ARG A 120 0.63 7.83 1.74
N ILE A 121 -0.20 8.03 2.76
CA ILE A 121 -1.45 7.27 2.93
C ILE A 121 -2.56 7.88 2.07
N GLY A 122 -3.25 7.03 1.31
CA GLY A 122 -4.42 7.37 0.50
C GLY A 122 -5.71 6.93 1.18
N ARG A 123 -6.70 7.82 1.16
CA ARG A 123 -8.05 7.59 1.70
C ARG A 123 -9.11 8.02 0.68
N PRO A 124 -10.34 7.49 0.75
CA PRO A 124 -11.45 7.99 -0.06
C PRO A 124 -11.64 9.50 0.09
N LEU A 125 -11.85 10.22 -1.02
CA LEU A 125 -12.15 11.65 -1.05
C LEU A 125 -13.35 11.88 -1.98
N GLY A 126 -14.14 12.93 -1.71
CA GLY A 126 -15.18 13.38 -2.62
C GLY A 126 -16.45 12.52 -2.68
N VAL A 127 -16.61 11.54 -1.78
CA VAL A 127 -17.82 10.69 -1.72
C VAL A 127 -18.87 11.35 -0.82
N SER A 128 -19.93 11.89 -1.43
CA SER A 128 -21.06 12.45 -0.68
C SER A 128 -21.79 11.36 0.11
N GLY A 129 -22.25 11.69 1.32
CA GLY A 129 -22.98 10.76 2.19
C GLY A 129 -22.12 9.68 2.86
N LEU A 130 -20.80 9.68 2.67
CA LEU A 130 -19.92 8.66 3.27
C LEU A 130 -19.80 8.86 4.80
N PRO A 131 -20.17 7.86 5.62
CA PRO A 131 -20.01 7.94 7.08
C PRO A 131 -18.55 8.18 7.48
N THR A 132 -18.32 8.87 8.60
CA THR A 132 -16.95 9.17 9.08
C THR A 132 -16.10 7.91 9.26
N ALA A 133 -16.70 6.81 9.75
CA ALA A 133 -16.03 5.51 9.87
C ALA A 133 -15.53 4.95 8.52
N ALA A 134 -16.21 5.28 7.42
CA ALA A 134 -15.87 4.82 6.07
C ALA A 134 -14.89 5.74 5.32
N LYS A 135 -14.39 6.82 5.96
CA LYS A 135 -13.42 7.75 5.36
C LYS A 135 -11.96 7.29 5.51
N GLY A 136 -11.72 6.15 6.16
CA GLY A 136 -10.39 5.58 6.37
C GLY A 136 -9.83 4.90 5.12
N PRO A 137 -8.50 4.66 5.06
CA PRO A 137 -7.85 3.94 3.96
C PRO A 137 -8.37 2.51 3.80
N ALA A 138 -8.89 1.90 4.87
CA ALA A 138 -9.54 0.58 4.82
C ALA A 138 -10.70 0.48 3.82
N PHE A 139 -11.39 1.60 3.58
CA PHE A 139 -12.55 1.66 2.70
C PHE A 139 -12.24 2.14 1.28
N ALA A 140 -10.96 2.37 0.95
CA ALA A 140 -10.55 2.86 -0.36
C ALA A 140 -11.03 1.97 -1.52
N ALA A 141 -10.93 0.65 -1.37
CA ALA A 141 -11.40 -0.29 -2.40
C ALA A 141 -12.92 -0.23 -2.57
N ALA A 142 -13.68 -0.32 -1.47
CA ALA A 142 -15.14 -0.27 -1.51
C ALA A 142 -15.67 1.06 -2.06
N ALA A 143 -15.11 2.19 -1.58
CA ALA A 143 -15.44 3.51 -2.10
C ALA A 143 -15.08 3.64 -3.58
N GLY A 144 -13.90 3.16 -3.99
CA GLY A 144 -13.45 3.13 -5.37
C GLY A 144 -14.42 2.40 -6.29
N LEU A 145 -14.88 1.21 -5.90
CA LEU A 145 -15.84 0.42 -6.66
C LEU A 145 -17.20 1.11 -6.82
N MET A 146 -17.68 1.81 -5.78
CA MET A 146 -18.95 2.55 -5.86
C MET A 146 -18.87 3.75 -6.81
N ILE A 147 -17.74 4.45 -6.86
CA ILE A 147 -17.55 5.61 -7.75
C ILE A 147 -17.10 5.23 -9.15
N TYR A 148 -16.51 4.03 -9.32
CA TYR A 148 -15.89 3.60 -10.58
C TYR A 148 -16.80 3.78 -11.81
N PRO A 149 -18.11 3.45 -11.79
CA PRO A 149 -18.98 3.67 -12.95
C PRO A 149 -19.06 5.13 -13.41
N GLN A 150 -18.85 6.10 -12.51
CA GLN A 150 -18.86 7.52 -12.83
C GLN A 150 -17.60 7.95 -13.60
N VAL A 151 -16.49 7.22 -13.47
CA VAL A 151 -15.21 7.54 -14.11
C VAL A 151 -14.79 6.53 -15.18
N ALA A 152 -15.46 5.38 -15.29
CA ALA A 152 -15.11 4.31 -16.22
C ALA A 152 -15.07 4.78 -17.69
N HIS A 153 -15.90 5.75 -18.07
CA HIS A 153 -15.90 6.33 -19.42
C HIS A 153 -14.61 7.11 -19.76
N LEU A 154 -13.87 7.59 -18.74
CA LEU A 154 -12.57 8.25 -18.90
C LEU A 154 -11.47 7.24 -19.22
N GLU A 155 -11.60 6.00 -18.74
CA GLU A 155 -10.63 4.93 -19.04
C GLU A 155 -10.76 4.42 -20.49
N SER A 156 -11.97 4.53 -21.07
CA SER A 156 -12.26 4.16 -22.46
C SER A 156 -11.56 5.04 -23.52
N HIS A 157 -10.84 6.09 -23.13
CA HIS A 157 -10.08 6.95 -24.05
C HIS A 157 -8.56 6.67 -24.06
N GLY A 158 -8.09 5.58 -23.44
CA GLY A 158 -6.68 5.19 -23.42
C GLY A 158 -6.33 3.89 -24.16
N ALA A 159 -7.32 3.19 -24.71
CA ALA A 159 -7.14 1.90 -25.40
C ALA A 159 -7.25 1.98 -26.94
N GLY A 160 -7.26 3.19 -27.51
CA GLY A 160 -7.13 3.45 -28.94
C GLY A 160 -5.90 4.31 -29.20
N GLU A 161 -4.90 3.74 -29.87
CA GLU A 161 -3.71 4.42 -30.40
C GLU A 161 -2.73 5.05 -29.39
N VAL A 162 -2.07 4.24 -28.57
CA VAL A 162 -0.61 4.42 -28.44
C VAL A 162 0.02 3.61 -29.57
N GLY A 163 -0.02 4.19 -30.77
CA GLY A 163 0.57 3.60 -31.97
C GLY A 163 2.06 3.33 -31.75
N PHE A 164 2.39 2.06 -31.49
CA PHE A 164 3.75 1.52 -31.57
C PHE A 164 4.19 1.35 -33.04
N ALA A 165 3.79 2.30 -33.89
CA ALA A 165 4.00 2.32 -35.34
C ALA A 165 4.29 3.75 -35.81
N ALA A 166 5.32 4.38 -35.25
CA ALA A 166 5.94 5.58 -35.85
C ALA A 166 7.46 5.66 -35.60
N MET A 167 8.12 4.50 -35.42
CA MET A 167 9.59 4.38 -35.36
C MET A 167 10.08 3.27 -36.32
N ALA A 168 9.51 3.22 -37.52
CA ALA A 168 10.10 2.54 -38.66
C ALA A 168 9.89 3.46 -39.88
N GLY A 169 10.97 4.08 -40.35
CA GLY A 169 10.91 5.08 -41.40
C GLY A 169 10.49 4.51 -42.75
N ALA A 170 9.68 5.27 -43.49
CA ALA A 170 9.84 5.58 -44.91
C ALA A 170 8.65 6.44 -45.39
N GLY A 171 8.95 7.65 -45.89
CA GLY A 171 8.00 8.51 -46.63
C GLY A 171 7.28 9.54 -45.75
N GLY A 172 7.37 10.84 -45.97
CA GLY A 172 8.06 11.63 -46.98
C GLY A 172 7.61 13.08 -46.75
N ARG A 173 8.54 14.02 -46.66
CA ARG A 173 8.28 15.45 -46.41
C ARG A 173 7.38 16.11 -47.48
N LEU A 174 7.09 15.39 -48.56
CA LEU A 174 6.24 15.79 -49.68
C LEU A 174 4.74 15.77 -49.36
N SER A 175 4.26 14.95 -48.40
CA SER A 175 2.83 14.91 -48.07
C SER A 175 2.33 16.19 -47.38
N ARG A 176 3.19 16.86 -46.61
CA ARG A 176 2.85 18.12 -45.92
C ARG A 176 2.84 19.32 -46.86
N MET A 177 3.63 19.31 -47.94
CA MET A 177 3.66 20.39 -48.93
C MET A 177 2.42 20.37 -49.84
N GLY A 178 1.93 19.18 -50.19
CA GLY A 178 0.70 19.03 -50.98
C GLY A 178 -0.56 19.50 -50.24
N GLN A 179 -0.57 19.36 -48.91
CA GLN A 179 -1.70 19.80 -48.07
C GLN A 179 -1.74 21.33 -47.90
N TRP A 180 -0.59 21.99 -47.81
CA TRP A 180 -0.49 23.46 -47.75
C TRP A 180 -0.90 24.15 -49.07
N LEU A 181 -0.53 23.57 -50.22
CA LEU A 181 -0.85 24.12 -51.54
C LEU A 181 -2.36 24.06 -51.85
N LYS A 182 -3.07 23.08 -51.29
CA LYS A 182 -4.52 22.93 -51.46
C LYS A 182 -5.34 23.86 -50.56
N GLU A 183 -4.74 24.42 -49.52
CA GLU A 183 -5.39 25.38 -48.61
C GLU A 183 -5.11 26.84 -48.99
N SER A 184 -4.09 27.10 -49.82
CA SER A 184 -3.65 28.46 -50.15
C SER A 184 -4.10 28.96 -51.53
N PHE A 185 -4.70 28.11 -52.37
CA PHE A 185 -5.23 28.45 -53.70
C PHE A 185 -6.54 27.70 -54.01
#